data_AF-A0A3L6TKT0-F1
#
_entry.id   AF-A0A3L6TKT0-F1
#
_cell.length_a   1.000
_cell.length_b   1.000
_cell.length_c   1.000
_cell.angle_alpha   90.00
_cell.angle_beta   90.00
_cell.angle_gamma   90.00
#
_symmetry.space_group_name_H-M   'P 1'
#
loop_
_entity.id
_entity.type
_entity.pdbx_description
1 polymer ?
#
loop_
_entity_poly.entity_id
_entity_poly.type
_entity_poly.pdbx_seq_one_letter_code
_entity_poly.pdbx_strand_id
1 'polypeptide(L)'
;MLGEGVLGWVDFWGSMLVCNLLQETPTTRYVPLPELLPGNRERLKSSSQRRATPKCFRDLTCTYSVIKFIEVEHRIIVRENIDTSSEKPSDPNLKDVLYDSDLIMLQKHKDVDIKTRKLQLMNGWRVVTWTRVIESNCWFKERVQGWIQRAPRTPMNPMEPQKAPQHF
;
A
#
# COMPACT_ATOMS: atom_id res chain seq x y z
N MET A 1 -5.94 -20.44 -7.84
CA MET A 1 -5.16 -21.52 -7.18
C MET A 1 -3.70 -21.38 -7.60
N LEU A 2 -2.75 -21.67 -6.71
CA LEU A 2 -1.30 -21.50 -6.94
C LEU A 2 -0.71 -22.53 -7.92
N GLY A 3 -1.44 -23.62 -8.18
CA GLY A 3 -0.98 -24.78 -8.94
C GLY A 3 -1.50 -26.05 -8.27
N GLU A 4 -1.41 -27.19 -8.95
CA GLU A 4 -1.79 -28.47 -8.37
C GLU A 4 -0.83 -28.83 -7.22
N GLY A 5 -1.38 -29.15 -6.05
CA GLY A 5 -0.60 -29.51 -4.85
C GLY A 5 0.35 -28.42 -4.30
N VAL A 6 0.14 -27.16 -4.68
CA VAL A 6 0.89 -26.02 -4.14
C VAL A 6 0.08 -25.32 -3.04
N LEU A 7 0.62 -25.28 -1.83
CA LEU A 7 0.06 -24.57 -0.68
C LEU A 7 0.78 -23.23 -0.48
N GLY A 8 0.02 -22.16 -0.25
CA GLY A 8 0.57 -20.83 0.07
C GLY A 8 0.06 -20.33 1.41
N TRP A 9 0.98 -19.88 2.27
CA TRP A 9 0.67 -19.18 3.52
C TRP A 9 1.14 -17.74 3.43
N VAL A 10 0.24 -16.78 3.67
CA VAL A 10 0.52 -15.34 3.49
C VAL A 10 0.57 -14.63 4.83
N ASP A 11 1.68 -13.94 5.08
CA ASP A 11 1.82 -12.92 6.10
C ASP A 11 1.86 -11.53 5.44
N PHE A 12 0.73 -10.81 5.50
CA PHE A 12 0.60 -9.47 4.91
C PHE A 12 1.55 -8.42 5.51
N TRP A 13 2.26 -8.72 6.59
CA TRP A 13 3.33 -7.84 7.08
C TRP A 13 4.53 -7.78 6.14
N GLY A 14 4.84 -8.87 5.41
CA GLY A 14 6.01 -8.81 4.53
C GLY A 14 6.36 -10.08 3.78
N SER A 15 5.59 -11.17 3.85
CA SER A 15 6.01 -12.40 3.19
C SER A 15 4.89 -13.37 2.85
N MET A 16 5.24 -14.33 2.01
CA MET A 16 4.45 -15.52 1.74
C MET A 16 5.38 -16.73 1.70
N LEU A 17 4.94 -17.85 2.26
CA LEU A 17 5.58 -19.15 2.10
C LEU A 17 4.80 -19.95 1.08
N VAL A 18 5.49 -20.52 0.10
CA VAL A 18 4.90 -21.40 -0.92
C VAL A 18 5.54 -22.77 -0.76
N CYS A 19 4.72 -23.82 -0.65
CA CYS A 19 5.17 -25.19 -0.49
C CYS A 19 4.60 -26.06 -1.60
N ASN A 20 5.45 -26.83 -2.27
CA ASN A 20 5.03 -27.85 -3.24
C ASN A 20 4.97 -29.20 -2.54
N LEU A 21 3.74 -29.74 -2.38
CA LEU A 21 3.48 -30.99 -1.67
C LEU A 21 3.58 -32.24 -2.57
N LEU A 22 3.67 -32.06 -3.90
CA LEU A 22 3.73 -33.18 -4.85
C LEU A 22 5.15 -33.68 -5.11
N GLN A 23 6.15 -32.98 -4.59
CA GLN A 23 7.54 -33.42 -4.68
C GLN A 23 7.85 -34.46 -3.61
N GLU A 24 8.67 -35.46 -3.97
CA GLU A 24 9.14 -36.52 -3.06
C GLU A 24 9.74 -35.95 -1.77
N THR A 25 10.41 -34.80 -1.88
CA THR A 25 10.77 -33.94 -0.75
C THR A 25 10.02 -32.61 -0.88
N PRO A 26 9.08 -32.29 0.04
CA PRO A 26 8.34 -31.02 -0.03
C PRO A 26 9.29 -29.83 0.00
N THR A 27 9.33 -29.04 -1.08
CA THR A 27 10.14 -27.83 -1.14
C THR A 27 9.33 -26.64 -0.66
N THR A 28 9.92 -25.83 0.22
CA THR A 28 9.34 -24.57 0.69
C THR A 28 10.14 -23.39 0.14
N ARG A 29 9.45 -22.43 -0.47
CA ARG A 29 10.00 -21.19 -1.00
C ARG A 29 9.49 -19.99 -0.22
N TYR A 30 10.42 -19.18 0.25
CA TYR A 30 10.11 -17.87 0.82
C TYR A 30 9.93 -16.83 -0.29
N VAL A 31 8.85 -16.05 -0.20
CA VAL A 31 8.47 -15.01 -1.16
C VAL A 31 8.30 -13.70 -0.39
N PRO A 32 9.25 -12.75 -0.45
CA PRO A 32 9.07 -11.46 0.19
C PRO A 32 7.99 -10.66 -0.52
N LEU A 33 7.12 -9.99 0.25
CA LEU A 33 6.17 -9.02 -0.28
C LEU A 33 6.84 -7.63 -0.37
N PRO A 34 6.37 -6.75 -1.28
CA PRO A 34 6.78 -5.35 -1.30
C PRO A 34 6.62 -4.66 0.06
N GLU A 35 7.48 -3.67 0.34
CA GLU A 35 7.40 -2.88 1.58
C GLU A 35 6.09 -2.08 1.68
N LEU A 36 5.72 -1.76 2.92
CA LEU A 36 4.55 -0.94 3.21
C LEU A 36 4.70 0.44 2.59
N LEU A 37 3.63 0.93 1.97
CA LEU A 37 3.57 2.31 1.53
C LEU A 37 3.73 3.24 2.75
N PRO A 38 4.51 4.33 2.65
CA PRO A 38 4.88 5.17 3.80
C PRO A 38 3.72 5.58 4.71
N GLY A 39 2.61 6.02 4.16
CA GLY A 39 1.41 6.43 4.90
C GLY A 39 0.74 5.27 5.63
N ASN A 40 0.72 4.07 5.06
CA ASN A 40 0.20 2.87 5.75
C ASN A 40 1.12 2.45 6.90
N ARG A 41 2.44 2.58 6.70
CA ARG A 41 3.43 2.31 7.74
C ARG A 41 3.31 3.27 8.92
N GLU A 42 3.14 4.57 8.66
CA GLU A 42 2.89 5.55 9.72
C GLU A 42 1.56 5.30 10.44
N ARG A 43 0.52 4.88 9.71
CA ARG A 43 -0.77 4.49 10.32
C ARG A 43 -0.62 3.31 11.29
N LEU A 44 0.18 2.31 10.93
CA LEU A 44 0.47 1.16 11.80
C LEU A 44 1.29 1.54 13.04
N LYS A 45 2.20 2.52 12.94
CA LYS A 45 2.96 3.05 14.08
C LYS A 45 2.11 3.93 15.00
N SER A 46 1.15 4.68 14.45
CA SER A 46 0.33 5.61 15.21
C SER A 46 -0.64 4.87 16.15
N SER A 47 -0.37 4.95 17.45
CA SER A 47 -1.14 4.30 18.52
C SER A 47 -2.60 4.74 18.63
N SER A 48 -3.03 5.73 17.84
CA SER A 48 -4.41 6.21 17.73
C SER A 48 -5.28 5.36 16.79
N GLN A 49 -4.70 4.52 15.93
CA GLN A 49 -5.43 3.55 15.09
C GLN A 49 -5.14 2.10 15.53
N ARG A 50 -5.36 1.76 16.82
CA ARG A 50 -5.07 0.45 17.45
C ARG A 50 -5.73 -0.80 16.82
N ARG A 51 -6.33 -0.73 15.63
CA ARG A 51 -6.95 -1.86 14.92
C ARG A 51 -6.56 -1.99 13.45
N ALA A 52 -5.74 -1.09 12.90
CA ALA A 52 -5.28 -1.27 11.53
C ALA A 52 -4.30 -2.45 11.49
N THR A 53 -4.65 -3.49 10.72
CA THR A 53 -3.72 -4.57 10.37
C THR A 53 -3.39 -4.44 8.88
N PRO A 54 -2.26 -4.99 8.39
CA PRO A 54 -1.95 -4.95 6.96
C PRO A 54 -3.08 -5.49 6.07
N LYS A 55 -3.86 -6.45 6.57
CA LYS A 55 -5.06 -7.00 5.89
C LYS A 55 -6.14 -5.96 5.58
N CYS A 56 -6.14 -4.81 6.24
CA CYS A 56 -7.12 -3.74 5.99
C CYS A 56 -6.85 -2.98 4.68
N PHE A 57 -5.65 -3.12 4.12
CA PHE A 57 -5.22 -2.29 2.99
C PHE A 57 -4.27 -3.03 2.03
N ARG A 58 -3.91 -4.28 2.32
CA ARG A 58 -3.23 -5.20 1.42
C ARG A 58 -4.15 -6.35 1.07
N ASP A 59 -4.07 -6.77 -0.18
CA ASP A 59 -4.74 -7.96 -0.68
C ASP A 59 -3.81 -8.75 -1.61
N LEU A 60 -4.05 -10.05 -1.73
CA LEU A 60 -3.28 -10.94 -2.57
C LEU A 60 -4.21 -11.94 -3.26
N THR A 61 -4.13 -11.98 -4.57
CA THR A 61 -4.86 -12.94 -5.40
C THR A 61 -3.89 -13.80 -6.19
N CYS A 62 -4.29 -15.03 -6.52
CA CYS A 62 -3.47 -15.91 -7.35
C CYS A 62 -4.31 -16.66 -8.38
N THR A 63 -3.97 -16.42 -9.65
CA THR A 63 -4.61 -16.98 -10.84
C THR A 63 -3.55 -17.54 -11.77
N TYR A 64 -3.67 -18.80 -12.18
CA TYR A 64 -2.75 -19.46 -13.12
C TYR A 64 -1.27 -19.28 -12.76
N SER A 65 -0.91 -19.56 -11.51
CA SER A 65 0.46 -19.42 -10.99
C SER A 65 1.04 -17.99 -11.01
N VAL A 66 0.19 -17.00 -11.31
CA VAL A 66 0.50 -15.58 -11.24
C VAL A 66 -0.15 -15.02 -9.97
N ILE A 67 0.67 -14.40 -9.14
CA ILE A 67 0.27 -13.69 -7.94
C ILE A 67 0.11 -12.22 -8.29
N LYS A 68 -1.01 -11.63 -7.88
CA LYS A 68 -1.20 -10.18 -7.83
C LYS A 68 -1.29 -9.73 -6.39
N PHE A 69 -0.43 -8.81 -6.02
CA PHE A 69 -0.40 -8.17 -4.72
C PHE A 69 -0.85 -6.72 -4.87
N ILE A 70 -1.81 -6.30 -4.05
CA ILE A 70 -2.43 -4.98 -4.11
C ILE A 70 -2.20 -4.30 -2.76
N GLU A 71 -1.76 -3.05 -2.79
CA GLU A 71 -1.75 -2.19 -1.61
C GLU A 71 -2.46 -0.87 -1.89
N VAL A 72 -3.39 -0.52 -1.01
CA VAL A 72 -4.16 0.73 -1.05
C VAL A 72 -3.72 1.62 0.09
N GLU A 73 -3.48 2.90 -0.16
CA GLU A 73 -3.06 3.84 0.86
C GLU A 73 -3.87 5.13 0.73
N HIS A 74 -4.37 5.60 1.87
CA HIS A 74 -4.94 6.94 1.95
C HIS A 74 -3.82 7.95 2.12
N ARG A 75 -3.69 8.91 1.20
CA ARG A 75 -2.70 9.99 1.25
C ARG A 75 -3.33 11.33 1.56
N ILE A 76 -2.57 12.11 2.32
CA ILE A 76 -2.75 13.55 2.49
C ILE A 76 -1.47 14.20 1.94
N ILE A 77 -1.55 14.78 0.73
CA ILE A 77 -0.37 15.31 0.01
C ILE A 77 -0.19 16.80 0.35
N VAL A 78 1.07 17.22 0.49
CA VAL A 78 1.52 18.60 0.75
C VAL A 78 2.13 19.18 -0.53
N ARG A 79 1.74 20.38 -0.96
CA ARG A 79 2.56 21.19 -1.89
C ARG A 79 3.30 22.24 -1.06
N GLU A 80 4.58 22.02 -0.79
CA GLU A 80 5.50 23.11 -0.44
C GLU A 80 6.13 23.60 -1.76
N ASN A 81 5.92 24.87 -2.08
CA ASN A 81 6.85 25.59 -2.94
C ASN A 81 8.05 25.92 -2.05
N ILE A 82 9.21 25.29 -2.22
CA ILE A 82 10.53 25.90 -2.00
C ILE A 82 11.60 24.96 -2.60
N ASP A 83 12.45 25.57 -3.42
CA ASP A 83 13.69 25.05 -3.96
C ASP A 83 14.69 24.74 -2.84
N THR A 84 15.00 23.47 -2.56
CA THR A 84 16.37 23.09 -2.17
C THR A 84 16.62 21.59 -2.28
N SER A 85 17.70 21.27 -2.97
CA SER A 85 18.39 19.98 -3.03
C SER A 85 18.62 19.40 -1.63
N SER A 86 17.92 18.31 -1.32
CA SER A 86 18.30 17.34 -0.28
C SER A 86 18.01 15.96 -0.89
N GLU A 87 19.00 15.06 -0.89
CA GLU A 87 18.88 13.72 -1.46
C GLU A 87 17.60 13.04 -0.97
N LYS A 88 16.64 12.96 -1.90
CA LYS A 88 15.33 12.39 -1.67
C LYS A 88 15.53 10.92 -1.33
N PRO A 89 15.01 10.40 -0.19
CA PRO A 89 15.02 8.96 0.03
C PRO A 89 14.35 8.30 -1.18
N SER A 90 15.07 7.38 -1.81
CA SER A 90 14.64 6.69 -3.04
C SER A 90 13.20 6.20 -2.86
N ASP A 91 12.24 6.92 -3.45
CA ASP A 91 10.83 6.53 -3.38
C ASP A 91 10.72 5.12 -3.98
N PRO A 92 10.39 4.07 -3.19
CA PRO A 92 10.31 2.70 -3.70
C PRO A 92 9.34 2.59 -4.90
N ASN A 93 8.47 3.59 -5.05
CA ASN A 93 7.52 3.78 -6.12
C ASN A 93 8.15 4.12 -7.49
N LEU A 94 9.44 4.49 -7.57
CA LEU A 94 10.14 4.70 -8.85
C LEU A 94 10.58 3.40 -9.52
N LYS A 95 10.64 2.30 -8.76
CA LYS A 95 11.02 1.01 -9.32
C LYS A 95 9.81 0.37 -10.00
N ASP A 96 10.02 -0.09 -11.23
CA ASP A 96 9.05 -0.94 -11.95
C ASP A 96 9.25 -2.43 -11.64
N VAL A 97 10.39 -2.80 -11.03
CA VAL A 97 10.77 -4.16 -10.69
C VAL A 97 11.34 -4.21 -9.27
N LEU A 98 10.92 -5.19 -8.47
CA LEU A 98 11.45 -5.47 -7.14
C LEU A 98 11.97 -6.91 -7.06
N TYR A 99 13.26 -7.10 -6.80
CA TYR A 99 13.86 -8.41 -6.61
C TYR A 99 13.74 -8.90 -5.17
N ASP A 100 13.68 -10.22 -4.99
CA ASP A 100 13.63 -10.86 -3.67
C ASP A 100 14.81 -10.45 -2.78
N SER A 101 16.01 -10.40 -3.35
CA SER A 101 17.23 -9.98 -2.65
C SER A 101 17.08 -8.59 -2.06
N ASP A 102 16.54 -7.64 -2.82
CA ASP A 102 16.35 -6.26 -2.39
C ASP A 102 15.36 -6.20 -1.22
N LEU A 103 14.24 -6.91 -1.35
CA LEU A 103 13.20 -6.94 -0.32
C LEU A 103 13.67 -7.61 0.97
N ILE A 104 14.43 -8.71 0.86
CA ILE A 104 15.02 -9.40 2.01
C ILE A 104 16.05 -8.50 2.72
N MET A 105 16.85 -7.75 1.96
CA MET A 105 17.81 -6.81 2.55
C MET A 105 17.09 -5.66 3.25
N LEU A 106 16.06 -5.10 2.64
CA LEU A 106 15.27 -4.01 3.22
C LEU A 106 14.59 -4.41 4.53
N GLN A 107 14.05 -5.63 4.63
CA GLN A 107 13.48 -6.14 5.88
C GLN A 107 14.49 -6.21 7.04
N LYS A 108 15.80 -6.29 6.76
CA LYS A 108 16.86 -6.35 7.77
C LYS A 108 17.29 -4.96 8.25
N HIS A 109 17.01 -3.90 7.50
CA HIS A 109 17.33 -2.55 7.90
C HIS A 109 16.22 -1.96 8.78
N LYS A 110 16.53 -1.72 10.06
CA LYS A 110 15.66 -0.90 10.91
C LYS A 110 15.60 0.50 10.32
N ASP A 111 14.38 0.96 10.09
CA ASP A 111 14.14 2.26 9.51
C ASP A 111 14.72 3.43 10.30
N VAL A 112 15.38 4.32 9.56
CA VAL A 112 15.67 5.68 10.01
C VAL A 112 14.39 6.50 9.84
N ASP A 113 13.93 7.08 10.95
CA ASP A 113 12.70 7.85 11.02
C ASP A 113 12.86 9.19 10.29
N ILE A 114 12.50 9.24 9.00
CA ILE A 114 12.48 10.50 8.25
C ILE A 114 11.20 11.25 8.63
N LYS A 115 11.31 12.15 9.61
CA LYS A 115 10.24 13.08 9.98
C LYS A 115 10.02 14.11 8.87
N THR A 116 9.10 13.82 7.96
CA THR A 116 8.61 14.83 7.01
C THR A 116 7.66 15.80 7.71
N ARG A 117 7.95 17.11 7.65
CA ARG A 117 7.10 18.19 8.18
C ARG A 117 5.74 18.22 7.44
N LYS A 118 4.66 18.54 8.15
CA LYS A 118 3.25 18.45 7.69
C LYS A 118 2.67 19.84 7.40
N LEU A 119 2.17 20.07 6.18
CA LEU A 119 1.25 21.18 5.84
C LEU A 119 0.20 20.70 4.82
N GLN A 120 -1.09 20.71 5.19
CA GLN A 120 -2.16 19.94 4.54
C GLN A 120 -2.75 20.58 3.27
N LEU A 121 -2.87 19.87 2.14
CA LEU A 121 -3.80 20.25 1.05
C LEU A 121 -4.08 19.13 0.00
N MET A 122 -4.81 18.07 0.36
CA MET A 122 -5.70 17.22 -0.50
C MET A 122 -5.83 15.80 0.06
N ASN A 123 -7.07 15.27 0.06
CA ASN A 123 -7.40 13.88 0.42
C ASN A 123 -7.51 13.01 -0.84
N GLY A 124 -6.69 11.96 -0.93
CA GLY A 124 -6.73 11.03 -2.07
C GLY A 124 -6.35 9.61 -1.69
N TRP A 125 -6.61 8.68 -2.59
CA TRP A 125 -6.17 7.29 -2.47
C TRP A 125 -5.09 6.98 -3.51
N ARG A 126 -4.05 6.26 -3.08
CA ARG A 126 -3.08 5.58 -3.94
C ARG A 126 -3.41 4.10 -3.93
N VAL A 127 -3.38 3.47 -5.11
CA VAL A 127 -3.36 2.01 -5.24
C VAL A 127 -2.07 1.64 -5.98
N VAL A 128 -1.39 0.60 -5.51
CA VAL A 128 -0.26 -0.01 -6.21
C VAL A 128 -0.53 -1.49 -6.36
N THR A 129 -0.35 -1.99 -7.57
CA THR A 129 -0.49 -3.42 -7.87
C THR A 129 0.85 -3.95 -8.36
N TRP A 130 1.25 -5.08 -7.81
CA TRP A 130 2.45 -5.82 -8.16
C TRP A 130 2.06 -7.22 -8.65
N THR A 131 2.72 -7.69 -9.69
CA THR A 131 2.45 -8.97 -10.30
C THR A 131 3.72 -9.80 -10.35
N ARG A 132 3.57 -11.11 -10.11
CA ARG A 132 4.70 -12.03 -10.02
C ARG A 132 4.28 -13.45 -10.39
N VAL A 133 5.12 -14.17 -11.13
CA VAL A 133 4.99 -15.63 -11.27
C VAL A 133 5.57 -16.31 -10.03
N ILE A 134 4.94 -17.38 -9.53
CA ILE A 134 5.38 -18.10 -8.32
C ILE A 134 6.85 -18.54 -8.39
N GLU A 135 7.35 -18.91 -9.55
CA GLU A 135 8.73 -19.37 -9.75
C GLU A 135 9.73 -18.22 -9.94
N SER A 136 9.24 -17.01 -10.23
CA SER A 136 10.07 -15.81 -10.41
C SER A 136 10.71 -15.40 -9.08
N ASN A 137 11.84 -14.69 -9.15
CA ASN A 137 12.52 -14.03 -8.02
C ASN A 137 12.22 -12.52 -7.94
N CYS A 138 11.24 -12.01 -8.69
CA CYS A 138 10.91 -10.59 -8.71
C CYS A 138 9.41 -10.31 -8.88
N TRP A 139 9.02 -9.10 -8.46
CA TRP A 139 7.72 -8.48 -8.69
C TRP A 139 7.82 -7.41 -9.76
N PHE A 140 6.81 -7.34 -10.62
CA PHE A 140 6.63 -6.31 -11.63
C PHE A 140 5.49 -5.39 -11.25
N LYS A 141 5.69 -4.09 -11.38
CA LYS A 141 4.65 -3.11 -11.11
C LYS A 141 3.64 -3.08 -12.25
N GLU A 142 2.36 -3.25 -11.97
CA GLU A 142 1.33 -2.96 -12.96
C GLU A 142 1.15 -1.44 -13.06
N ARG A 143 1.14 -0.89 -14.27
CA ARG A 143 0.90 0.55 -14.50
C ARG A 143 -0.58 0.86 -14.26
N VAL A 144 -0.97 1.00 -13.00
CA VAL A 144 -2.28 1.53 -12.61
C VAL A 144 -2.06 2.65 -11.60
N GLN A 145 -2.02 3.89 -12.08
CA GLN A 145 -2.13 5.08 -11.21
C GLN A 145 -3.59 5.56 -11.25
N GLY A 146 -4.45 4.93 -10.44
CA GLY A 146 -5.79 5.43 -10.21
C GLY A 146 -5.76 6.47 -9.09
N TRP A 147 -5.88 7.76 -9.44
CA TRP A 147 -6.11 8.82 -8.47
C TRP A 147 -7.60 8.94 -8.22
N ILE A 148 -8.06 8.47 -7.06
CA ILE A 148 -9.45 8.68 -6.66
C ILE A 148 -9.49 9.89 -5.73
N GLN A 149 -10.01 10.99 -6.26
CA GLN A 149 -10.35 12.19 -5.49
C GLN A 149 -11.71 11.99 -4.84
N ARG A 150 -11.83 12.32 -3.56
CA ARG A 150 -13.15 12.44 -2.93
C ARG A 150 -13.70 13.81 -3.32
N ALA A 151 -14.91 13.86 -3.90
CA ALA A 151 -15.57 15.13 -4.19
C ALA A 151 -15.65 15.98 -2.90
N PRO A 152 -15.46 17.31 -2.98
CA PRO A 152 -15.67 18.19 -1.84
C PRO A 152 -17.08 17.94 -1.30
N ARG A 153 -17.22 17.71 0.01
CA ARG A 153 -18.55 17.81 0.62
C ARG A 153 -18.96 19.26 0.48
N THR A 154 -19.97 19.54 -0.33
CA THR A 154 -20.63 20.84 -0.31
C THR A 154 -21.12 21.05 1.13
N PRO A 155 -20.69 22.12 1.83
CA PRO A 155 -21.30 22.43 3.11
C PRO A 155 -22.79 22.64 2.87
N MET A 156 -23.63 21.92 3.61
CA MET A 156 -25.06 22.19 3.65
C MET A 156 -25.21 23.58 4.25
N ASN A 157 -25.62 24.57 3.44
CA ASN A 157 -25.95 25.88 3.98
C ASN A 157 -27.02 25.68 5.07
N PRO A 158 -26.85 26.23 6.27
CA PRO A 158 -27.96 26.29 7.21
C PRO A 158 -29.11 27.04 6.52
N MET A 159 -30.29 26.44 6.49
CA MET A 159 -31.51 27.09 6.00
C MET A 159 -31.67 28.44 6.70
N GLU A 160 -31.73 29.52 5.93
CA GLU A 160 -32.15 30.82 6.45
C GLU A 160 -33.54 30.68 7.08
N PRO A 161 -33.78 31.20 8.30
CA PRO A 161 -35.11 31.21 8.87
C PRO A 161 -36.02 32.09 8.00
N GLN A 162 -37.04 31.50 7.40
CA GLN A 162 -38.11 32.23 6.74
C GLN A 162 -38.76 33.18 7.76
N LYS A 163 -38.72 34.48 7.45
CA LYS A 163 -39.41 35.53 8.22
C LYS A 163 -40.92 35.27 8.12
N ALA A 164 -41.57 35.03 9.25
CA ALA A 164 -43.03 34.95 9.30
C ALA A 164 -43.65 36.30 8.89
N PRO A 165 -44.73 36.31 8.09
CA PRO A 165 -45.41 37.56 7.75
C PRO A 165 -46.09 38.13 9.00
N GLN A 166 -45.82 39.40 9.27
CA GLN A 166 -46.58 40.20 10.23
C GLN A 166 -47.96 40.46 9.63
N HIS A 167 -49.01 39.94 10.25
CA HIS A 167 -50.38 40.35 9.99
C HIS A 167 -50.69 41.61 10.82
N PHE A 168 -51.22 42.63 10.14
CA PHE A 168 -51.83 43.83 10.71
C PHE A 168 -53.10 43.49 11.49
#